data_AF-A0A1C1CSC1-F1
#
_entry.id   AF-A0A1C1CSC1-F1
#
_cell.length_a   1.000
_cell.length_b   1.000
_cell.length_c   1.000
_cell.angle_alpha   90.00
_cell.angle_beta   90.00
_cell.angle_gamma   90.00
#
_symmetry.space_group_name_H-M   'P 1'
#
loop_
_entity.id
_entity.type
_entity.pdbx_description
1 polymer ?
#
loop_
_entity_poly.entity_id
_entity_poly.type
_entity_poly.pdbx_seq_one_letter_code
_entity_poly.pdbx_strand_id
1 'polypeptide(L)'
;MTIDQLPIRLIVNEREYALIRRLISKSLSAQPGTTTKRSKVHDGELSSEIQYGGHKAAAFRSASRVFVVTYGTLKAVGAVLDRLATRTSQTATRSRKPLVASHLRMALSLSSLLFFHATLYRIFVRLRLQLLHEKVRSIKERYPRIYAVFTSRIAPAIGASLSGLALGICPADQLRMTVSIYVGCRALEIGYAAIEHTKLIQSKPSWVGSWILFALAQGQLLHALVFDRDCFPEAYRSFVIGYTPEYIQRPPPNLSVRVTWPAPDSIVDALAQMARLRWPPFVSPILHPKMANTLPASIDPIISPITSRAHPGIQNLSCALLHPSDPSCFLAYLRQMLLSFPEIAKFFTKYYGALALLRFKKVLEAPTASLNRLSESILRSTIAVAGSIGASWGTICLFQSIFPRAFLPKFRFFLGGLLGGLFQLFDRTEAGHANSLYAARMSVDSLWKVGIKHRWWKGIRGGDVWVFVASLALVNVVYDLGKSTPAGQDRALSLIRVLRGEVELGLREKPETSTEATMTEEKVTKP
;
A
#
# COMPACT_ATOMS: atom_id res chain seq x y z
N MET A 1 33.30 31.50 -18.20
CA MET A 1 32.25 31.65 -17.17
C MET A 1 32.24 30.41 -16.30
N THR A 2 32.22 30.59 -14.97
CA THR A 2 31.98 29.48 -14.03
C THR A 2 30.56 28.95 -14.24
N ILE A 3 30.32 27.64 -13.99
CA ILE A 3 29.00 27.01 -14.13
C ILE A 3 27.93 27.78 -13.32
N ASP A 4 28.35 28.45 -12.24
CA ASP A 4 27.50 29.26 -11.36
C ASP A 4 26.70 30.36 -12.06
N GLN A 5 27.17 30.88 -13.20
CA GLN A 5 26.53 32.00 -13.90
C GLN A 5 25.60 31.60 -15.06
N LEU A 6 25.59 30.32 -15.47
CA LEU A 6 24.84 29.88 -16.66
C LEU A 6 23.47 29.24 -16.30
N PRO A 7 22.40 29.47 -17.09
CA PRO A 7 21.09 28.85 -16.88
C PRO A 7 21.14 27.32 -16.99
N ILE A 8 22.18 26.79 -17.65
CA ILE A 8 22.47 25.35 -17.79
C ILE A 8 22.58 24.64 -16.43
N ARG A 9 22.94 25.37 -15.36
CA ARG A 9 23.02 24.85 -13.98
C ARG A 9 21.70 24.24 -13.50
N LEU A 10 20.55 24.70 -14.00
CA LEU A 10 19.22 24.20 -13.60
C LEU A 10 18.91 22.81 -14.15
N ILE A 11 19.64 22.35 -15.17
CA ILE A 11 19.35 21.11 -15.91
C ILE A 11 20.45 20.08 -15.71
N VAL A 12 21.71 20.53 -15.78
CA VAL A 12 22.89 19.67 -15.86
C VAL A 12 23.72 19.78 -14.58
N ASN A 13 24.22 18.63 -14.09
CA ASN A 13 25.13 18.61 -12.94
C ASN A 13 26.55 19.04 -13.35
N GLU A 14 27.41 19.45 -12.41
CA GLU A 14 28.79 19.86 -12.71
C GLU A 14 29.58 18.78 -13.44
N ARG A 15 29.41 17.50 -13.06
CA ARG A 15 30.00 16.36 -13.77
C ARG A 15 29.43 16.11 -15.15
N GLU A 16 28.12 16.20 -15.32
CA GLU A 16 27.49 16.03 -16.63
C GLU A 16 27.92 17.16 -17.56
N TYR A 17 28.03 18.38 -17.04
CA TYR A 17 28.57 19.50 -17.79
C TYR A 17 30.04 19.28 -18.14
N ALA A 18 30.85 18.75 -17.21
CA ALA A 18 32.23 18.37 -17.50
C ALA A 18 32.34 17.25 -18.54
N LEU A 19 31.42 16.27 -18.53
CA LEU A 19 31.36 15.20 -19.53
C LEU A 19 30.88 15.70 -20.88
N ILE A 20 29.84 16.53 -20.92
CA ILE A 20 29.37 17.18 -22.14
C ILE A 20 30.49 18.05 -22.70
N ARG A 21 31.16 18.84 -21.87
CA ARG A 21 32.32 19.64 -22.29
C ARG A 21 33.46 18.77 -22.79
N ARG A 22 33.71 17.60 -22.18
CA ARG A 22 34.69 16.62 -22.67
C ARG A 22 34.26 15.95 -23.98
N LEU A 23 32.98 15.67 -24.18
CA LEU A 23 32.45 15.07 -25.42
C LEU A 23 32.46 16.10 -26.54
N ILE A 24 32.00 17.31 -26.27
CA ILE A 24 32.06 18.47 -27.16
C ILE A 24 33.52 18.79 -27.46
N SER A 25 34.42 18.83 -26.48
CA SER A 25 35.84 19.08 -26.74
C SER A 25 36.51 17.93 -27.48
N LYS A 26 36.05 16.67 -27.32
CA LYS A 26 36.53 15.54 -28.13
C LYS A 26 36.02 15.63 -29.57
N SER A 27 34.79 16.08 -29.79
CA SER A 27 34.26 16.32 -31.15
C SER A 27 34.82 17.59 -31.79
N LEU A 28 35.17 18.59 -30.99
CA LEU A 28 35.81 19.85 -31.39
C LEU A 28 37.32 19.85 -31.22
N SER A 29 37.95 18.69 -30.95
CA SER A 29 39.43 18.60 -30.86
C SER A 29 40.05 18.61 -32.26
N ALA A 30 39.72 19.64 -33.03
CA ALA A 30 40.57 20.32 -33.96
C ALA A 30 40.52 21.83 -33.61
N GLN A 31 40.85 22.21 -32.37
CA GLN A 31 41.52 23.49 -32.06
C GLN A 31 41.87 23.63 -30.55
N PRO A 32 43.09 24.09 -30.21
CA PRO A 32 43.55 24.28 -28.84
C PRO A 32 43.25 25.70 -28.32
N GLY A 33 42.78 25.83 -27.08
CA GLY A 33 42.56 27.16 -26.50
C GLY A 33 42.13 27.22 -25.04
N THR A 34 43.10 27.59 -24.19
CA THR A 34 42.98 28.31 -22.90
C THR A 34 42.43 27.60 -21.66
N THR A 35 43.37 27.24 -20.79
CA THR A 35 43.22 26.92 -19.38
C THR A 35 42.83 28.18 -18.57
N THR A 36 41.60 28.22 -18.06
CA THR A 36 41.17 29.31 -17.15
C THR A 36 41.61 28.98 -15.72
N LYS A 37 42.53 29.79 -15.18
CA LYS A 37 42.96 29.79 -13.77
C LYS A 37 41.78 30.13 -12.84
N ARG A 38 41.68 29.39 -11.73
CA ARG A 38 40.68 29.52 -10.66
C ARG A 38 41.09 30.64 -9.70
N SER A 39 40.44 31.81 -9.78
CA SER A 39 40.60 32.86 -8.76
C SER A 39 39.95 32.41 -7.45
N LYS A 40 40.75 32.36 -6.39
CA LYS A 40 40.30 32.28 -4.99
C LYS A 40 39.87 33.69 -4.57
N VAL A 41 38.57 33.95 -4.56
CA VAL A 41 38.00 35.18 -3.98
C VAL A 41 37.67 34.90 -2.52
N HIS A 42 38.29 35.67 -1.63
CA HIS A 42 37.84 35.93 -0.26
C HIS A 42 36.43 36.50 -0.32
N ASP A 43 35.44 35.89 0.36
CA ASP A 43 34.24 36.56 0.89
C ASP A 43 33.30 35.51 1.52
N GLY A 44 33.21 35.53 2.85
CA GLY A 44 32.35 34.62 3.62
C GLY A 44 30.85 34.82 3.32
N GLU A 45 30.43 36.02 2.94
CA GLU A 45 29.03 36.29 2.56
C GLU A 45 28.73 35.87 1.12
N LEU A 46 29.61 36.18 0.16
CA LEU A 46 29.48 35.76 -1.24
C LEU A 46 29.46 34.23 -1.37
N SER A 47 30.28 33.54 -0.58
CA SER A 47 30.29 32.07 -0.57
C SER A 47 28.96 31.48 -0.08
N SER A 48 28.30 32.11 0.90
CA SER A 48 27.00 31.66 1.41
C SER A 48 25.86 31.84 0.41
N GLU A 49 25.87 32.93 -0.37
CA GLU A 49 24.90 33.20 -1.43
C GLU A 49 25.10 32.29 -2.64
N ILE A 50 26.35 32.13 -3.11
CA ILE A 50 26.69 31.21 -4.20
C ILE A 50 26.30 29.78 -3.81
N GLN A 51 26.64 29.36 -2.59
CA GLN A 51 26.26 28.06 -2.06
C GLN A 51 24.74 27.93 -1.97
N TYR A 52 24.00 28.95 -1.52
CA TYR A 52 22.53 28.93 -1.47
C TYR A 52 21.86 28.83 -2.84
N GLY A 53 22.31 29.63 -3.80
CA GLY A 53 21.87 29.56 -5.20
C GLY A 53 22.10 28.16 -5.79
N GLY A 54 23.24 27.54 -5.45
CA GLY A 54 23.55 26.17 -5.85
C GLY A 54 22.58 25.12 -5.33
N HIS A 55 22.18 25.24 -4.07
CA HIS A 55 21.21 24.30 -3.50
C HIS A 55 19.82 24.42 -4.11
N LYS A 56 19.33 25.65 -4.37
CA LYS A 56 18.06 25.85 -5.08
C LYS A 56 18.12 25.27 -6.49
N ALA A 57 19.23 25.52 -7.19
CA ALA A 57 19.45 24.95 -8.52
C ALA A 57 19.49 23.42 -8.51
N ALA A 58 20.13 22.81 -7.50
CA ALA A 58 20.18 21.35 -7.34
C ALA A 58 18.79 20.76 -7.05
N ALA A 59 18.02 21.38 -6.15
CA ALA A 59 16.65 20.96 -5.86
C ALA A 59 15.77 21.05 -7.12
N PHE A 60 15.81 22.17 -7.85
CA PHE A 60 15.09 22.34 -9.10
C PHE A 60 15.50 21.30 -10.15
N ARG A 61 16.81 21.04 -10.30
CA ARG A 61 17.36 20.04 -11.21
C ARG A 61 16.86 18.63 -10.88
N SER A 62 16.84 18.26 -9.61
CA SER A 62 16.33 16.95 -9.17
C SER A 62 14.82 16.81 -9.45
N ALA A 63 14.06 17.88 -9.19
CA ALA A 63 12.61 17.90 -9.41
C ALA A 63 12.26 17.84 -10.90
N SER A 64 12.97 18.58 -11.75
CA SER A 64 12.75 18.57 -13.21
C SER A 64 13.09 17.20 -13.81
N ARG A 65 14.13 16.52 -13.33
CA ARG A 65 14.44 15.12 -13.71
C ARG A 65 13.32 14.17 -13.34
N VAL A 66 12.83 14.23 -12.11
CA VAL A 66 11.72 13.35 -11.68
C VAL A 66 10.46 13.63 -12.49
N PHE A 67 10.19 14.88 -12.83
CA PHE A 67 9.09 15.23 -13.73
C PHE A 67 9.23 14.53 -15.09
N VAL A 68 10.36 14.70 -15.77
CA VAL A 68 10.61 14.13 -17.11
C VAL A 68 10.57 12.60 -17.07
N VAL A 69 11.22 11.98 -16.09
CA VAL A 69 11.25 10.51 -15.93
C VAL A 69 9.86 9.96 -15.64
N THR A 70 9.13 10.57 -14.69
CA THR A 70 7.77 10.10 -14.34
C THR A 70 6.81 10.28 -15.50
N TYR A 71 6.83 11.44 -16.16
CA TYR A 71 5.96 11.70 -17.29
C TYR A 71 6.27 10.77 -18.48
N GLY A 72 7.56 10.61 -18.81
CA GLY A 72 8.03 9.73 -19.88
C GLY A 72 7.67 8.26 -19.62
N THR A 73 7.89 7.77 -18.40
CA THR A 73 7.56 6.38 -18.02
C THR A 73 6.06 6.11 -18.04
N LEU A 74 5.23 7.01 -17.48
CA LEU A 74 3.77 6.85 -17.52
C LEU A 74 3.24 6.84 -18.97
N LYS A 75 3.76 7.73 -19.82
CA LYS A 75 3.38 7.76 -21.24
C LYS A 75 3.83 6.50 -22.00
N ALA A 76 5.04 6.01 -21.74
CA ALA A 76 5.56 4.79 -22.35
C ALA A 76 4.76 3.55 -21.91
N VAL A 77 4.47 3.42 -20.61
CA VAL A 77 3.65 2.32 -20.08
C VAL A 77 2.24 2.36 -20.65
N GLY A 78 1.62 3.54 -20.71
CA GLY A 78 0.31 3.72 -21.37
C GLY A 78 0.33 3.22 -22.82
N ALA A 79 1.29 3.67 -23.62
CA ALA A 79 1.42 3.24 -25.01
C ALA A 79 1.69 1.73 -25.18
N VAL A 80 2.47 1.11 -24.28
CA VAL A 80 2.70 -0.34 -24.30
C VAL A 80 1.43 -1.10 -23.95
N LEU A 81 0.68 -0.66 -22.94
CA LEU A 81 -0.58 -1.30 -22.54
C LEU A 81 -1.64 -1.18 -23.64
N ASP A 82 -1.74 -0.03 -24.30
CA ASP A 82 -2.66 0.17 -25.43
C ASP A 82 -2.30 -0.74 -26.61
N ARG A 83 -1.00 -0.89 -26.92
CA ARG A 83 -0.51 -1.82 -27.95
C ARG A 83 -0.75 -3.30 -27.61
N LEU A 84 -0.69 -3.67 -26.33
CA LEU A 84 -1.00 -5.03 -25.89
C LEU A 84 -2.51 -5.29 -25.95
N ALA A 85 -3.33 -4.31 -25.57
CA ALA A 85 -4.79 -4.42 -25.61
C ALA A 85 -5.32 -4.63 -27.03
N THR A 86 -4.81 -3.88 -28.02
CA THR A 86 -5.20 -4.05 -29.43
C THR A 86 -4.80 -5.40 -30.02
N ARG A 87 -3.78 -6.07 -29.45
CA ARG A 87 -3.37 -7.41 -29.86
C ARG A 87 -4.20 -8.53 -29.22
N THR A 88 -4.69 -8.35 -28.00
CA THR A 88 -5.37 -9.41 -27.25
C THR A 88 -6.85 -9.57 -27.61
N SER A 89 -7.54 -8.53 -28.12
CA SER A 89 -8.96 -8.66 -28.46
C SER A 89 -9.42 -7.67 -29.53
N GLN A 90 -9.79 -8.18 -30.71
CA GLN A 90 -10.42 -7.39 -31.79
C GLN A 90 -11.88 -7.00 -31.48
N THR A 91 -12.52 -7.62 -30.50
CA THR A 91 -13.94 -7.41 -30.15
C THR A 91 -14.18 -6.68 -28.82
N ALA A 92 -13.13 -6.29 -28.09
CA ALA A 92 -13.29 -5.52 -26.86
C ALA A 92 -13.41 -4.01 -27.14
N THR A 93 -14.64 -3.51 -27.33
CA THR A 93 -14.96 -2.07 -27.32
C THR A 93 -14.83 -1.42 -25.93
N ARG A 94 -14.37 -2.15 -24.92
CA ARG A 94 -14.23 -1.63 -23.55
C ARG A 94 -12.86 -0.96 -23.39
N SER A 95 -12.82 0.34 -23.63
CA SER A 95 -11.73 1.23 -23.22
C SER A 95 -11.32 0.89 -21.77
N ARG A 96 -10.10 0.39 -21.60
CA ARG A 96 -9.54 0.09 -20.28
C ARG A 96 -9.42 1.42 -19.53
N LYS A 97 -9.84 1.47 -18.27
CA LYS A 97 -9.60 2.66 -17.42
C LYS A 97 -8.09 2.95 -17.43
N PRO A 98 -7.65 4.19 -17.73
CA PRO A 98 -6.23 4.51 -17.70
C PRO A 98 -5.68 4.25 -16.30
N LEU A 99 -4.40 3.85 -16.21
CA LEU A 99 -3.75 3.59 -14.91
C LEU A 99 -3.81 4.83 -14.01
N VAL A 100 -3.65 6.02 -14.59
CA VAL A 100 -3.69 7.31 -13.90
C VAL A 100 -4.57 8.25 -14.72
N ALA A 101 -5.49 8.96 -14.07
CA ALA A 101 -6.39 9.90 -14.75
C ALA A 101 -5.66 11.04 -15.50
N SER A 102 -4.48 11.45 -15.06
CA SER A 102 -3.63 12.41 -15.77
C SER A 102 -2.14 12.18 -15.50
N HIS A 103 -1.40 11.79 -16.54
CA HIS A 103 0.06 11.59 -16.45
C HIS A 103 0.79 12.87 -16.05
N LEU A 104 0.38 14.01 -16.61
CA LEU A 104 0.99 15.32 -16.33
C LEU A 104 0.81 15.72 -14.87
N ARG A 105 -0.41 15.63 -14.33
CA ARG A 105 -0.70 16.00 -12.94
C ARG A 105 0.04 15.12 -11.94
N MET A 106 0.18 13.83 -12.25
CA MET A 106 0.94 12.91 -11.40
C MET A 106 2.44 13.25 -11.41
N ALA A 107 3.04 13.46 -12.58
CA ALA A 107 4.43 13.88 -12.70
C ALA A 107 4.68 15.23 -11.99
N LEU A 108 3.77 16.19 -12.18
CA LEU A 108 3.83 17.49 -11.52
C LEU A 108 3.72 17.37 -9.99
N SER A 109 2.84 16.50 -9.50
CA SER A 109 2.64 16.26 -8.07
C SER A 109 3.89 15.71 -7.40
N LEU A 110 4.51 14.66 -7.96
CA LEU A 110 5.75 14.07 -7.43
C LEU A 110 6.94 15.04 -7.52
N SER A 111 7.08 15.75 -8.64
CA SER A 111 8.14 16.75 -8.82
C SER A 111 7.99 17.92 -7.84
N SER A 112 6.77 18.42 -7.66
CA SER A 112 6.46 19.49 -6.71
C SER A 112 6.71 19.03 -5.27
N LEU A 113 6.31 17.81 -4.92
CA LEU A 113 6.55 17.23 -3.60
C LEU A 113 8.06 17.22 -3.28
N LEU A 114 8.89 16.73 -4.19
CA LEU A 114 10.35 16.72 -4.04
C LEU A 114 10.91 18.13 -3.88
N PHE A 115 10.57 19.04 -4.79
CA PHE A 115 11.07 20.40 -4.78
C PHE A 115 10.71 21.14 -3.48
N PHE A 116 9.44 21.08 -3.09
CA PHE A 116 8.96 21.71 -1.87
C PHE A 116 9.51 21.04 -0.62
N HIS A 117 9.67 19.70 -0.59
CA HIS A 117 10.24 19.01 0.58
C HIS A 117 11.67 19.48 0.85
N ALA A 118 12.54 19.43 -0.17
CA ALA A 118 13.93 19.86 -0.07
C ALA A 118 14.06 21.34 0.30
N THR A 119 13.23 22.19 -0.31
CA THR A 119 13.26 23.65 -0.10
C THR A 119 12.75 24.02 1.29
N LEU A 120 11.58 23.50 1.69
CA LEU A 120 10.98 23.77 3.01
C LEU A 120 11.88 23.26 4.12
N TYR A 121 12.39 22.02 4.03
CA TYR A 121 13.30 21.48 5.05
C TYR A 121 14.47 22.43 5.32
N ARG A 122 15.14 22.91 4.25
CA ARG A 122 16.27 23.83 4.37
C ARG A 122 15.85 25.20 4.92
N ILE A 123 14.70 25.73 4.51
CA ILE A 123 14.17 27.00 5.04
C ILE A 123 13.95 26.87 6.56
N PHE A 124 13.32 25.79 7.02
CA PHE A 124 13.06 25.59 8.45
C PHE A 124 14.34 25.31 9.26
N VAL A 125 15.30 24.58 8.71
CA VAL A 125 16.63 24.41 9.36
C VAL A 125 17.31 25.77 9.52
N ARG A 126 17.32 26.60 8.49
CA ARG A 126 17.92 27.95 8.54
C ARG A 126 17.18 28.87 9.50
N LEU A 127 15.85 28.89 9.44
CA LEU A 127 15.01 29.67 10.34
C LEU A 127 15.29 29.30 11.79
N ARG A 128 15.41 28.01 12.09
CA ARG A 128 15.78 27.53 13.42
C ARG A 128 17.17 28.01 13.85
N LEU A 129 18.17 27.92 12.98
CA LEU A 129 19.53 28.39 13.28
C LEU A 129 19.59 29.91 13.52
N GLN A 130 18.84 30.69 12.74
CA GLN A 130 18.75 32.14 12.90
C GLN A 130 18.01 32.53 14.18
N LEU A 131 16.91 31.85 14.53
CA LEU A 131 16.17 32.10 15.76
C LEU A 131 16.94 31.70 17.02
N LEU A 132 17.82 30.69 16.94
CA LEU A 132 18.71 30.32 18.03
C LEU A 132 19.89 31.30 18.22
N HIS A 133 20.12 32.21 17.28
CA HIS A 133 21.20 33.18 17.37
C HIS A 133 20.88 34.26 18.42
N GLU A 134 21.88 34.60 19.24
CA GLU A 134 21.75 35.49 20.41
C GLU A 134 21.07 36.84 20.10
N LYS A 135 21.36 37.40 18.93
CA LYS A 135 20.84 38.68 18.43
C LYS A 135 19.29 38.77 18.33
N VAL A 136 18.57 37.64 18.37
CA VAL A 136 17.13 37.58 18.07
C VAL A 136 16.27 37.27 19.30
N ARG A 137 16.85 37.32 20.52
CA ARG A 137 16.12 37.01 21.77
C ARG A 137 14.88 37.86 22.03
N SER A 138 14.81 39.10 21.52
CA SER A 138 13.63 39.96 21.65
C SER A 138 12.35 39.34 21.05
N ILE A 139 12.48 38.48 20.03
CA ILE A 139 11.32 37.77 19.45
C ILE A 139 10.75 36.73 20.42
N LYS A 140 11.60 36.09 21.23
CA LYS A 140 11.18 35.11 22.24
C LYS A 140 10.26 35.74 23.28
N GLU A 141 10.59 36.95 23.74
CA GLU A 141 9.80 37.69 24.73
C GLU A 141 8.45 38.11 24.15
N ARG A 142 8.43 38.54 22.88
CA ARG A 142 7.21 39.00 22.21
C ARG A 142 6.23 37.86 21.85
N TYR A 143 6.74 36.70 21.43
CA TYR A 143 5.91 35.56 21.00
C TYR A 143 6.47 34.20 21.47
N PRO A 144 6.32 33.86 22.77
CA PRO A 144 6.98 32.69 23.35
C PRO A 144 6.52 31.36 22.74
N ARG A 145 5.22 31.20 22.45
CA ARG A 145 4.66 29.97 21.88
C ARG A 145 5.16 29.71 20.46
N ILE A 146 5.14 30.74 19.61
CA ILE A 146 5.57 30.65 18.21
C ILE A 146 7.07 30.37 18.15
N TYR A 147 7.85 31.06 18.99
CA TYR A 147 9.28 30.83 19.12
C TYR A 147 9.59 29.38 19.52
N ALA A 148 8.88 28.82 20.50
CA ALA A 148 9.06 27.43 20.93
C ALA A 148 8.76 26.42 19.82
N VAL A 149 7.72 26.65 19.02
CA VAL A 149 7.36 25.78 17.89
C VAL A 149 8.47 25.75 16.84
N PHE A 150 8.95 26.92 16.38
CA PHE A 150 9.97 26.99 15.33
C PHE A 150 11.37 26.58 15.78
N THR A 151 11.70 26.72 17.07
CA THR A 151 13.00 26.28 17.61
C THR A 151 13.04 24.79 17.96
N SER A 152 11.89 24.11 18.00
CA SER A 152 11.80 22.68 18.31
C SER A 152 12.63 21.81 17.35
N ARG A 153 13.15 20.69 17.85
CA ARG A 153 14.01 19.77 17.06
C ARG A 153 13.28 19.18 15.86
N ILE A 154 11.96 19.04 15.96
CA ILE A 154 11.09 18.43 14.94
C ILE A 154 10.48 19.46 13.98
N ALA A 155 10.65 20.77 14.22
CA ALA A 155 10.07 21.82 13.36
C ALA A 155 10.46 21.66 11.88
N PRO A 156 11.73 21.37 11.52
CA PRO A 156 12.10 21.19 10.12
C PRO A 156 11.50 19.93 9.49
N ALA A 157 11.35 18.85 10.26
CA ALA A 157 10.70 17.62 9.80
C ALA A 157 9.21 17.86 9.47
N ILE A 158 8.49 18.52 10.37
CA ILE A 158 7.07 18.83 10.20
C ILE A 158 6.89 19.86 9.08
N GLY A 159 7.71 20.91 9.06
CA GLY A 159 7.66 21.93 8.02
C GLY A 159 7.90 21.36 6.62
N ALA A 160 8.84 20.43 6.47
CA ALA A 160 9.08 19.73 5.21
C ALA A 160 7.90 18.84 4.79
N SER A 161 7.19 18.23 5.74
CA SER A 161 6.04 17.36 5.44
C SER A 161 4.85 18.08 4.80
N LEU A 162 4.76 19.42 4.94
CA LEU A 162 3.76 20.24 4.25
C LEU A 162 3.91 20.17 2.73
N SER A 163 5.08 19.77 2.21
CA SER A 163 5.23 19.46 0.78
C SER A 163 4.28 18.36 0.31
N GLY A 164 3.78 17.51 1.21
CA GLY A 164 2.78 16.50 0.92
C GLY A 164 1.45 17.08 0.40
N LEU A 165 1.18 18.37 0.62
CA LEU A 165 0.06 19.07 -0.02
C LEU A 165 0.14 19.04 -1.55
N ALA A 166 1.34 18.87 -2.12
CA ALA A 166 1.53 18.66 -3.56
C ALA A 166 0.80 17.41 -4.08
N LEU A 167 0.49 16.42 -3.22
CA LEU A 167 -0.38 15.29 -3.59
C LEU A 167 -1.79 15.74 -4.00
N GLY A 168 -2.24 16.92 -3.56
CA GLY A 168 -3.51 17.51 -3.99
C GLY A 168 -3.57 17.88 -5.48
N ILE A 169 -2.42 18.05 -6.14
CA ILE A 169 -2.32 18.26 -7.60
C ILE A 169 -2.73 16.98 -8.34
N CYS A 170 -2.44 15.82 -7.74
CA CYS A 170 -2.88 14.53 -8.27
C CYS A 170 -4.41 14.49 -8.27
N PRO A 171 -5.05 14.06 -9.39
CA PRO A 171 -6.50 13.95 -9.44
C PRO A 171 -7.03 13.12 -8.27
N ALA A 172 -8.20 13.52 -7.76
CA ALA A 172 -8.90 12.85 -6.67
C ALA A 172 -9.49 11.52 -7.15
N ASP A 173 -8.60 10.55 -7.35
CA ASP A 173 -8.91 9.22 -7.86
C ASP A 173 -8.53 8.15 -6.81
N GLN A 174 -8.97 6.91 -7.02
CA GLN A 174 -8.71 5.78 -6.13
C GLN A 174 -7.20 5.58 -5.86
N LEU A 175 -6.34 5.92 -6.82
CA LEU A 175 -4.89 5.88 -6.63
C LEU A 175 -4.41 6.83 -5.53
N ARG A 176 -4.91 8.07 -5.47
CA ARG A 176 -4.48 9.05 -4.47
C ARG A 176 -4.83 8.58 -3.06
N MET A 177 -6.04 8.05 -2.90
CA MET A 177 -6.48 7.41 -1.65
C MET A 177 -5.61 6.20 -1.31
N THR A 178 -5.36 5.31 -2.28
CA THR A 178 -4.55 4.10 -2.08
C THR A 178 -3.11 4.42 -1.67
N VAL A 179 -2.49 5.41 -2.31
CA VAL A 179 -1.15 5.91 -1.95
C VAL A 179 -1.15 6.48 -0.54
N SER A 180 -2.16 7.28 -0.18
CA SER A 180 -2.26 7.89 1.15
C SER A 180 -2.41 6.84 2.25
N ILE A 181 -3.27 5.83 2.04
CA ILE A 181 -3.45 4.71 2.97
C ILE A 181 -2.17 3.86 3.04
N TYR A 182 -1.53 3.57 1.91
CA TYR A 182 -0.30 2.80 1.89
C TYR A 182 0.82 3.50 2.67
N VAL A 183 1.05 4.78 2.39
CA VAL A 183 2.07 5.57 3.07
C VAL A 183 1.71 5.76 4.54
N GLY A 184 0.43 5.91 4.89
CA GLY A 184 -0.02 5.96 6.27
C GLY A 184 0.25 4.68 7.05
N CYS A 185 -0.13 3.52 6.51
CA CYS A 185 0.19 2.25 7.14
C CYS A 185 1.70 2.05 7.27
N ARG A 186 2.48 2.36 6.22
CA ARG A 186 3.93 2.24 6.30
C ARG A 186 4.56 3.22 7.30
N ALA A 187 4.02 4.43 7.42
CA ALA A 187 4.45 5.40 8.42
C ALA A 187 4.15 4.91 9.84
N LEU A 188 3.00 4.27 10.06
CA LEU A 188 2.66 3.64 11.33
C LEU A 188 3.56 2.44 11.65
N GLU A 189 3.92 1.62 10.66
CA GLU A 189 4.90 0.52 10.85
C GLU A 189 6.27 1.06 11.28
N ILE A 190 6.78 2.09 10.59
CA ILE A 190 8.05 2.75 10.92
C ILE A 190 7.96 3.41 12.30
N GLY A 191 6.84 4.07 12.60
CA GLY A 191 6.55 4.67 13.89
C GLY A 191 6.56 3.63 15.00
N TYR A 192 5.87 2.50 14.80
CA TYR A 192 5.84 1.38 15.74
C TYR A 192 7.25 0.81 15.98
N ALA A 193 8.03 0.59 14.92
CA ALA A 193 9.41 0.13 15.03
C ALA A 193 10.31 1.12 15.82
N ALA A 194 10.06 2.43 15.73
CA ALA A 194 10.78 3.43 16.48
C ALA A 194 10.46 3.41 17.99
N ILE A 195 9.24 3.01 18.37
CA ILE A 195 8.81 2.95 19.77
C ILE A 195 8.93 1.53 20.38
N GLU A 196 9.20 0.50 19.59
CA GLU A 196 9.23 -0.90 20.05
C GLU A 196 10.23 -1.15 21.20
N HIS A 197 11.37 -0.45 21.21
CA HIS A 197 12.36 -0.57 22.27
C HIS A 197 12.01 0.19 23.56
N THR A 198 10.99 1.05 23.54
CA THR A 198 10.60 1.88 24.68
C THR A 198 9.79 1.08 25.71
N LYS A 199 9.82 1.53 26.97
CA LYS A 199 9.05 0.91 28.07
C LYS A 199 7.54 0.78 27.78
N LEU A 200 7.00 1.58 26.86
CA LEU A 200 5.60 1.55 26.45
C LEU A 200 5.19 0.22 25.78
N ILE A 201 6.12 -0.45 25.07
CA ILE A 201 5.85 -1.68 24.32
C ILE A 201 6.58 -2.89 24.91
N GLN A 202 7.52 -2.69 25.83
CA GLN A 202 8.24 -3.79 26.48
C GLN A 202 7.31 -4.81 27.18
N SER A 203 6.14 -4.39 27.65
CA SER A 203 5.13 -5.27 28.25
C SER A 203 4.25 -6.02 27.24
N LYS A 204 4.56 -5.99 25.94
CA LYS A 204 3.76 -6.65 24.90
C LYS A 204 3.77 -8.17 25.09
N PRO A 205 2.59 -8.83 25.18
CA PRO A 205 2.51 -10.27 25.22
C PRO A 205 3.07 -10.91 23.94
N SER A 206 3.78 -12.03 24.07
CA SER A 206 4.42 -12.74 22.94
C SER A 206 3.44 -13.25 21.88
N TRP A 207 2.16 -13.43 22.24
CA TRP A 207 1.11 -13.87 21.32
C TRP A 207 0.57 -12.75 20.43
N VAL A 208 0.77 -11.48 20.80
CA VAL A 208 0.28 -10.32 20.05
C VAL A 208 1.15 -10.12 18.80
N GLY A 209 0.52 -10.23 17.63
CA GLY A 209 1.20 -10.08 16.35
C GLY A 209 0.29 -9.55 15.26
N SER A 210 0.86 -9.41 14.06
CA SER A 210 0.14 -8.86 12.89
C SER A 210 -1.09 -9.66 12.47
N TRP A 211 -1.19 -10.94 12.87
CA TRP A 211 -2.38 -11.76 12.67
C TRP A 211 -3.65 -11.16 13.29
N ILE A 212 -3.54 -10.39 14.38
CA ILE A 212 -4.70 -9.71 15.00
C ILE A 212 -5.24 -8.64 14.06
N LEU A 213 -4.36 -7.89 13.38
CA LEU A 213 -4.76 -6.91 12.37
C LEU A 213 -5.49 -7.59 11.22
N PHE A 214 -5.03 -8.77 10.80
CA PHE A 214 -5.74 -9.57 9.81
C PHE A 214 -7.12 -10.01 10.32
N ALA A 215 -7.22 -10.55 11.54
CA ALA A 215 -8.51 -10.95 12.13
C ALA A 215 -9.53 -9.81 12.18
N LEU A 216 -9.12 -8.64 12.68
CA LEU A 216 -9.99 -7.47 12.73
C LEU A 216 -10.36 -6.97 11.32
N ALA A 217 -9.39 -6.97 10.40
CA ALA A 217 -9.62 -6.59 9.01
C ALA A 217 -10.63 -7.52 8.34
N GLN A 218 -10.49 -8.84 8.51
CA GLN A 218 -11.42 -9.82 7.95
C GLN A 218 -12.83 -9.67 8.52
N GLY A 219 -12.96 -9.39 9.83
CA GLY A 219 -14.25 -9.10 10.44
C GLY A 219 -14.93 -7.90 9.79
N GLN A 220 -14.23 -6.77 9.67
CA GLN A 220 -14.77 -5.58 9.03
C GLN A 220 -15.07 -5.81 7.55
N LEU A 221 -14.16 -6.48 6.83
CA LEU A 221 -14.28 -6.76 5.41
C LEU A 221 -15.47 -7.68 5.12
N LEU A 222 -15.66 -8.78 5.85
CA LEU A 222 -16.81 -9.67 5.62
C LEU A 222 -18.14 -8.95 5.87
N HIS A 223 -18.21 -8.12 6.91
CA HIS A 223 -19.39 -7.29 7.15
C HIS A 223 -19.64 -6.30 5.99
N ALA A 224 -18.60 -5.63 5.51
CA ALA A 224 -18.69 -4.72 4.37
C ALA A 224 -19.05 -5.44 3.07
N LEU A 225 -18.54 -6.64 2.81
CA LEU A 225 -18.88 -7.45 1.63
C LEU A 225 -20.38 -7.71 1.55
N VAL A 226 -21.03 -7.94 2.69
CA VAL A 226 -22.44 -8.31 2.78
C VAL A 226 -23.36 -7.10 2.75
N PHE A 227 -23.05 -6.02 3.48
CA PHE A 227 -23.97 -4.88 3.59
C PHE A 227 -23.59 -3.66 2.74
N ASP A 228 -22.30 -3.51 2.41
CA ASP A 228 -21.72 -2.32 1.79
C ASP A 228 -20.69 -2.70 0.71
N ARG A 229 -21.11 -3.57 -0.20
CA ARG A 229 -20.26 -4.14 -1.25
C ARG A 229 -19.62 -3.08 -2.17
N ASP A 230 -20.31 -1.96 -2.37
CA ASP A 230 -19.81 -0.78 -3.09
C ASP A 230 -18.58 -0.13 -2.42
N CYS A 231 -18.45 -0.29 -1.11
CA CYS A 231 -17.31 0.16 -0.33
C CYS A 231 -16.20 -0.90 -0.24
N PHE A 232 -16.41 -2.09 -0.79
CA PHE A 232 -15.48 -3.21 -0.68
C PHE A 232 -14.46 -3.23 -1.84
N PRO A 233 -13.17 -3.55 -1.61
CA PRO A 233 -12.18 -3.62 -2.69
C PRO A 233 -12.43 -4.76 -3.69
N GLU A 234 -12.66 -4.43 -4.96
CA GLU A 234 -13.08 -5.41 -5.99
C GLU A 234 -12.08 -6.55 -6.22
N ALA A 235 -10.76 -6.26 -6.23
CA ALA A 235 -9.75 -7.30 -6.42
C ALA A 235 -9.76 -8.32 -5.27
N TYR A 236 -10.00 -7.86 -4.05
CA TYR A 236 -10.14 -8.71 -2.88
C TYR A 236 -11.43 -9.55 -2.98
N ARG A 237 -12.52 -8.95 -3.47
CA ARG A 237 -13.82 -9.63 -3.61
C ARG A 237 -13.74 -10.75 -4.63
N SER A 238 -13.20 -10.43 -5.80
CA SER A 238 -13.00 -11.37 -6.90
C SER A 238 -12.12 -12.56 -6.46
N PHE A 239 -11.08 -12.32 -5.67
CA PHE A 239 -10.26 -13.38 -5.09
C PHE A 239 -11.07 -14.27 -4.16
N VAL A 240 -11.75 -13.70 -3.15
CA VAL A 240 -12.52 -14.48 -2.17
C VAL A 240 -13.62 -15.30 -2.85
N ILE A 241 -14.43 -14.68 -3.72
CA ILE A 241 -15.53 -15.35 -4.43
C ILE A 241 -15.00 -16.41 -5.40
N GLY A 242 -13.83 -16.20 -6.01
CA GLY A 242 -13.18 -17.16 -6.89
C GLY A 242 -12.84 -18.48 -6.19
N TYR A 243 -12.52 -18.43 -4.90
CA TYR A 243 -12.13 -19.58 -4.07
C TYR A 243 -13.24 -20.07 -3.13
N THR A 244 -14.52 -19.76 -3.40
CA THR A 244 -15.68 -20.23 -2.62
C THR A 244 -16.61 -21.13 -3.46
N PRO A 245 -16.12 -22.27 -3.99
CA PRO A 245 -16.89 -23.10 -4.90
C PRO A 245 -18.12 -23.77 -4.25
N GLU A 246 -18.06 -24.08 -2.96
CA GLU A 246 -19.15 -24.80 -2.29
C GLU A 246 -20.26 -23.85 -1.85
N TYR A 247 -19.91 -22.68 -1.32
CA TYR A 247 -20.88 -21.75 -0.75
C TYR A 247 -21.53 -20.82 -1.79
N ILE A 248 -20.79 -20.43 -2.82
CA ILE A 248 -21.30 -19.61 -3.91
C ILE A 248 -21.71 -20.52 -5.07
N GLN A 249 -23.00 -20.78 -5.13
CA GLN A 249 -23.60 -21.73 -6.07
C GLN A 249 -23.43 -21.27 -7.52
N ARG A 250 -22.78 -22.12 -8.32
CA ARG A 250 -22.59 -21.92 -9.76
C ARG A 250 -23.73 -22.56 -10.55
N PRO A 251 -24.08 -21.99 -11.73
CA PRO A 251 -25.11 -22.58 -12.57
C PRO A 251 -24.76 -24.01 -12.94
N PRO A 252 -25.72 -24.96 -12.86
CA PRO A 252 -25.49 -26.33 -13.27
C PRO A 252 -25.26 -26.39 -14.79
N PRO A 253 -24.51 -27.40 -15.30
CA PRO A 253 -24.19 -27.51 -16.72
C PRO A 253 -25.44 -27.65 -17.62
N ASN A 254 -26.50 -28.28 -17.09
CA ASN A 254 -27.75 -28.53 -17.82
C ASN A 254 -28.84 -27.49 -17.52
N LEU A 255 -28.46 -26.23 -17.24
CA LEU A 255 -29.42 -25.17 -16.92
C LEU A 255 -30.23 -24.79 -18.17
N SER A 256 -31.57 -24.85 -18.07
CA SER A 256 -32.44 -24.39 -19.15
C SER A 256 -32.34 -22.87 -19.34
N VAL A 257 -32.42 -22.41 -20.59
CA VAL A 257 -32.38 -20.97 -20.94
C VAL A 257 -33.49 -20.14 -20.28
N ARG A 258 -34.60 -20.79 -19.87
CA ARG A 258 -35.72 -20.13 -19.19
C ARG A 258 -35.43 -19.75 -17.74
N VAL A 259 -34.42 -20.37 -17.11
CA VAL A 259 -34.12 -20.16 -15.69
C VAL A 259 -32.94 -19.21 -15.55
N THR A 260 -33.18 -18.03 -15.01
CA THR A 260 -32.11 -17.08 -14.67
C THR A 260 -31.43 -17.51 -13.37
N TRP A 261 -30.16 -17.88 -13.45
CA TRP A 261 -29.38 -18.23 -12.27
C TRP A 261 -28.89 -16.97 -11.53
N PRO A 262 -28.96 -16.92 -10.19
CA PRO A 262 -28.49 -15.77 -9.43
C PRO A 262 -26.98 -15.56 -9.58
N ALA A 263 -26.58 -14.30 -9.75
CA ALA A 263 -25.17 -13.93 -9.72
C ALA A 263 -24.59 -14.10 -8.32
N PRO A 264 -23.25 -14.28 -8.17
CA PRO A 264 -22.60 -14.35 -6.86
C PRO A 264 -22.97 -13.17 -5.94
N ASP A 265 -23.09 -11.96 -6.49
CA ASP A 265 -23.51 -10.79 -5.72
C ASP A 265 -24.93 -10.90 -5.19
N SER A 266 -25.85 -11.41 -5.99
CA SER A 266 -27.24 -11.61 -5.59
C SER A 266 -27.36 -12.63 -4.45
N ILE A 267 -26.49 -13.64 -4.41
CA ILE A 267 -26.39 -14.60 -3.29
C ILE A 267 -25.95 -13.88 -2.02
N VAL A 268 -24.95 -13.00 -2.10
CA VAL A 268 -24.47 -12.21 -0.96
C VAL A 268 -25.53 -11.21 -0.48
N ASP A 269 -26.18 -10.51 -1.40
CA ASP A 269 -27.26 -9.56 -1.10
C ASP A 269 -28.45 -10.29 -0.43
N ALA A 270 -28.77 -11.51 -0.87
CA ALA A 270 -29.77 -12.35 -0.23
C ALA A 270 -29.41 -12.68 1.23
N LEU A 271 -28.15 -13.01 1.52
CA LEU A 271 -27.69 -13.22 2.90
C LEU A 271 -27.84 -11.94 3.74
N ALA A 272 -27.58 -10.77 3.17
CA ALA A 272 -27.80 -9.49 3.84
C ALA A 272 -29.29 -9.28 4.19
N GLN A 273 -30.19 -9.64 3.27
CA GLN A 273 -31.63 -9.58 3.52
C GLN A 273 -32.08 -10.60 4.58
N MET A 274 -31.58 -11.83 4.55
CA MET A 274 -31.85 -12.83 5.59
C MET A 274 -31.44 -12.33 6.97
N ALA A 275 -30.27 -11.69 7.08
CA ALA A 275 -29.83 -11.08 8.33
C ALA A 275 -30.72 -9.89 8.76
N ARG A 276 -31.21 -9.06 7.84
CA ARG A 276 -32.18 -7.99 8.16
C ARG A 276 -33.51 -8.56 8.66
N LEU A 277 -33.93 -9.70 8.10
CA LEU A 277 -35.14 -10.43 8.49
C LEU A 277 -34.94 -11.37 9.70
N ARG A 278 -33.83 -11.22 10.43
CA ARG A 278 -33.50 -12.03 11.62
C ARG A 278 -33.48 -13.54 11.34
N TRP A 279 -32.82 -13.94 10.25
CA TRP A 279 -32.53 -15.34 9.91
C TRP A 279 -33.77 -16.24 9.84
N PRO A 280 -34.61 -16.11 8.80
CA PRO A 280 -35.84 -16.88 8.66
C PRO A 280 -35.57 -18.40 8.52
N PRO A 281 -36.53 -19.24 8.96
CA PRO A 281 -36.47 -20.69 8.72
C PRO A 281 -36.51 -20.99 7.22
N PHE A 282 -35.94 -22.13 6.83
CA PHE A 282 -36.19 -22.69 5.52
C PHE A 282 -37.49 -23.51 5.55
N VAL A 283 -38.39 -23.21 4.62
CA VAL A 283 -39.56 -24.05 4.34
C VAL A 283 -39.31 -24.69 2.97
N SER A 284 -39.11 -26.01 2.94
CA SER A 284 -38.84 -26.72 1.70
C SER A 284 -40.05 -26.66 0.76
N PRO A 285 -39.91 -26.11 -0.46
CA PRO A 285 -40.96 -26.15 -1.47
C PRO A 285 -41.32 -27.58 -1.91
N ILE A 286 -40.38 -28.53 -1.74
CA ILE A 286 -40.56 -29.95 -2.07
C ILE A 286 -41.56 -30.60 -1.10
N LEU A 287 -41.47 -30.31 0.20
CA LEU A 287 -42.39 -30.84 1.22
C LEU A 287 -43.73 -30.08 1.26
N HIS A 288 -43.75 -28.81 0.86
CA HIS A 288 -44.92 -27.94 0.92
C HIS A 288 -45.29 -27.35 -0.45
N PRO A 289 -45.65 -28.17 -1.46
CA PRO A 289 -45.88 -27.70 -2.83
C PRO A 289 -47.10 -26.77 -2.96
N LYS A 290 -48.05 -26.84 -2.01
CA LYS A 290 -49.26 -25.98 -1.99
C LYS A 290 -49.02 -24.60 -1.37
N MET A 291 -47.86 -24.38 -0.72
CA MET A 291 -47.55 -23.12 -0.07
C MET A 291 -46.88 -22.17 -1.08
N ALA A 292 -47.61 -21.16 -1.54
CA ALA A 292 -47.09 -20.21 -2.53
C ALA A 292 -45.94 -19.33 -2.00
N ASN A 293 -45.96 -18.98 -0.70
CA ASN A 293 -45.03 -18.02 -0.10
C ASN A 293 -44.00 -18.72 0.82
N THR A 294 -43.13 -19.56 0.26
CA THR A 294 -42.06 -20.22 1.02
C THR A 294 -40.86 -19.32 1.29
N LEU A 295 -40.66 -18.29 0.45
CA LEU A 295 -39.56 -17.34 0.56
C LEU A 295 -40.07 -15.94 0.93
N PRO A 296 -39.28 -15.13 1.66
CA PRO A 296 -39.59 -13.73 1.88
C PRO A 296 -39.62 -12.96 0.55
N ALA A 297 -40.60 -12.06 0.40
CA ALA A 297 -40.80 -11.25 -0.82
C ALA A 297 -39.56 -10.44 -1.27
N SER A 298 -38.64 -10.11 -0.36
CA SER A 298 -37.41 -9.37 -0.71
C SER A 298 -36.36 -10.19 -1.43
N ILE A 299 -36.47 -11.53 -1.44
CA ILE A 299 -35.48 -12.45 -2.00
C ILE A 299 -36.10 -13.43 -3.02
N ASP A 300 -37.43 -13.47 -3.10
CA ASP A 300 -38.18 -14.19 -4.13
C ASP A 300 -38.33 -13.31 -5.40
N PRO A 301 -38.07 -13.81 -6.63
CA PRO A 301 -37.60 -15.14 -7.03
C PRO A 301 -36.08 -15.27 -7.19
N ILE A 302 -35.30 -14.27 -6.74
CA ILE A 302 -33.85 -14.17 -6.99
C ILE A 302 -33.10 -15.45 -6.62
N ILE A 303 -33.32 -15.99 -5.42
CA ILE A 303 -32.62 -17.21 -4.95
C ILE A 303 -33.40 -18.51 -5.18
N SER A 304 -34.62 -18.41 -5.69
CA SER A 304 -35.53 -19.55 -5.87
C SER A 304 -34.90 -20.71 -6.68
N PRO A 305 -34.12 -20.48 -7.76
CA PRO A 305 -33.45 -21.56 -8.49
C PRO A 305 -32.47 -22.41 -7.66
N ILE A 306 -31.93 -21.85 -6.57
CA ILE A 306 -31.05 -22.55 -5.64
C ILE A 306 -31.91 -23.25 -4.57
N THR A 307 -32.73 -22.49 -3.85
CA THR A 307 -33.44 -22.99 -2.66
C THR A 307 -34.57 -23.96 -3.00
N SER A 308 -35.16 -23.89 -4.19
CA SER A 308 -36.16 -24.87 -4.67
C SER A 308 -35.62 -26.29 -4.81
N ARG A 309 -34.31 -26.41 -5.07
CA ARG A 309 -33.61 -27.71 -5.21
C ARG A 309 -32.88 -28.11 -3.93
N ALA A 310 -33.05 -27.36 -2.84
CA ALA A 310 -32.37 -27.62 -1.59
C ALA A 310 -32.97 -28.84 -0.87
N HIS A 311 -32.10 -29.62 -0.23
CA HIS A 311 -32.46 -30.83 0.49
C HIS A 311 -33.51 -30.54 1.57
N PRO A 312 -34.62 -31.30 1.64
CA PRO A 312 -35.74 -31.01 2.54
C PRO A 312 -35.39 -31.08 4.03
N GLY A 313 -34.32 -31.79 4.39
CA GLY A 313 -33.81 -31.86 5.77
C GLY A 313 -33.08 -30.61 6.28
N ILE A 314 -32.86 -29.59 5.43
CA ILE A 314 -32.25 -28.33 5.85
C ILE A 314 -33.28 -27.51 6.64
N GLN A 315 -32.86 -26.86 7.74
CA GLN A 315 -33.77 -26.09 8.61
C GLN A 315 -33.64 -24.56 8.45
N ASN A 316 -32.46 -24.08 8.06
CA ASN A 316 -32.14 -22.65 7.99
C ASN A 316 -32.06 -22.18 6.54
N LEU A 317 -32.69 -21.04 6.22
CA LEU A 317 -32.72 -20.53 4.84
C LEU A 317 -31.31 -20.20 4.30
N SER A 318 -30.42 -19.72 5.16
CA SER A 318 -29.02 -19.47 4.79
C SER A 318 -28.29 -20.75 4.37
N CYS A 319 -28.54 -21.86 5.05
CA CYS A 319 -27.96 -23.17 4.72
C CYS A 319 -28.52 -23.69 3.39
N ALA A 320 -29.83 -23.53 3.16
CA ALA A 320 -30.46 -23.94 1.90
C ALA A 320 -29.94 -23.14 0.70
N LEU A 321 -29.51 -21.89 0.91
CA LEU A 321 -28.87 -21.07 -0.11
C LEU A 321 -27.40 -21.44 -0.31
N LEU A 322 -26.65 -21.64 0.78
CA LEU A 322 -25.21 -21.82 0.75
C LEU A 322 -24.79 -23.24 0.35
N HIS A 323 -25.49 -24.28 0.80
CA HIS A 323 -25.18 -25.68 0.52
C HIS A 323 -26.47 -26.50 0.30
N PRO A 324 -27.20 -26.25 -0.80
CA PRO A 324 -28.51 -26.86 -1.06
C PRO A 324 -28.45 -28.40 -1.13
N SER A 325 -27.33 -28.98 -1.54
CA SER A 325 -27.19 -30.43 -1.75
C SER A 325 -27.07 -31.22 -0.45
N ASP A 326 -26.46 -30.64 0.59
CA ASP A 326 -26.06 -31.34 1.80
C ASP A 326 -26.80 -30.79 3.03
N PRO A 327 -27.48 -31.65 3.83
CA PRO A 327 -28.11 -31.20 5.08
C PRO A 327 -27.10 -30.86 6.18
N SER A 328 -25.89 -31.44 6.12
CA SER A 328 -24.85 -31.24 7.13
C SER A 328 -23.98 -30.02 6.81
N CYS A 329 -24.00 -29.02 7.71
CA CYS A 329 -23.15 -27.83 7.61
C CYS A 329 -21.66 -28.17 7.71
N PHE A 330 -21.30 -29.19 8.49
CA PHE A 330 -19.90 -29.62 8.63
C PHE A 330 -19.38 -30.28 7.35
N LEU A 331 -20.22 -31.09 6.69
CA LEU A 331 -19.85 -31.69 5.41
C LEU A 331 -19.64 -30.62 4.34
N ALA A 332 -20.52 -29.62 4.29
CA ALA A 332 -20.36 -28.47 3.40
C ALA A 332 -19.03 -27.72 3.67
N TYR A 333 -18.68 -27.49 4.94
CA TYR A 333 -17.39 -26.90 5.30
C TYR A 333 -16.19 -27.76 4.85
N LEU A 334 -16.24 -29.07 5.10
CA LEU A 334 -15.18 -29.99 4.70
C LEU A 334 -15.02 -30.00 3.17
N ARG A 335 -16.13 -30.03 2.44
CA ARG A 335 -16.16 -29.98 0.98
C ARG A 335 -15.61 -28.67 0.44
N GLN A 336 -15.95 -27.52 1.04
CA GLN A 336 -15.34 -26.24 0.73
C GLN A 336 -13.82 -26.28 0.90
N MET A 337 -13.32 -26.88 1.98
CA MET A 337 -11.87 -27.03 2.20
C MET A 337 -11.23 -27.95 1.16
N LEU A 338 -11.81 -29.12 0.89
CA LEU A 338 -11.27 -30.07 -0.09
C LEU A 338 -11.23 -29.49 -1.52
N LEU A 339 -12.20 -28.65 -1.90
CA LEU A 339 -12.26 -28.04 -3.23
C LEU A 339 -11.34 -26.81 -3.36
N SER A 340 -11.29 -25.95 -2.35
CA SER A 340 -10.54 -24.68 -2.42
C SER A 340 -9.05 -24.83 -2.10
N PHE A 341 -8.69 -25.74 -1.20
CA PHE A 341 -7.30 -25.93 -0.75
C PHE A 341 -6.32 -26.22 -1.90
N PRO A 342 -6.55 -27.18 -2.81
CA PRO A 342 -5.60 -27.46 -3.89
C PRO A 342 -5.45 -26.30 -4.87
N GLU A 343 -6.52 -25.55 -5.15
CA GLU A 343 -6.47 -24.39 -6.05
C GLU A 343 -5.72 -23.20 -5.43
N ILE A 344 -5.89 -22.98 -4.13
CA ILE A 344 -5.11 -21.99 -3.36
C ILE A 344 -3.64 -22.42 -3.26
N ALA A 345 -3.38 -23.71 -3.05
CA ALA A 345 -2.02 -24.25 -3.04
C ALA A 345 -1.33 -24.00 -4.39
N LYS A 346 -2.00 -24.29 -5.52
CA LYS A 346 -1.48 -23.97 -6.86
C LYS A 346 -1.16 -22.49 -7.03
N PHE A 347 -2.02 -21.60 -6.52
CA PHE A 347 -1.76 -20.16 -6.55
C PHE A 347 -0.47 -19.80 -5.81
N PHE A 348 -0.31 -20.26 -4.56
CA PHE A 348 0.89 -19.96 -3.78
C PHE A 348 2.15 -20.64 -4.31
N THR A 349 2.04 -21.84 -4.89
CA THR A 349 3.16 -22.50 -5.59
C THR A 349 3.67 -21.64 -6.73
N LYS A 350 2.79 -21.04 -7.54
CA LYS A 350 3.21 -20.11 -8.60
C LYS A 350 3.85 -18.84 -8.04
N TYR A 351 3.24 -18.26 -7.00
CA TYR A 351 3.73 -17.02 -6.37
C TYR A 351 5.11 -17.20 -5.74
N TYR A 352 5.26 -18.14 -4.82
CA TYR A 352 6.54 -18.39 -4.15
C TYR A 352 7.55 -19.06 -5.08
N GLY A 353 7.12 -19.90 -6.02
CA GLY A 353 7.99 -20.50 -7.02
C GLY A 353 8.69 -19.44 -7.89
N ALA A 354 7.97 -18.39 -8.30
CA ALA A 354 8.56 -17.26 -9.02
C ALA A 354 9.59 -16.51 -8.17
N LEU A 355 9.30 -16.26 -6.89
CA LEU A 355 10.24 -15.61 -5.97
C LEU A 355 11.48 -16.48 -5.67
N ALA A 356 11.31 -17.80 -5.60
CA ALA A 356 12.39 -18.75 -5.42
C ALA A 356 13.30 -18.80 -6.65
N LEU A 357 12.74 -18.69 -7.86
CA LEU A 357 13.51 -18.64 -9.11
C LEU A 357 14.42 -17.41 -9.17
N LEU A 358 13.97 -16.25 -8.66
CA LEU A 358 14.82 -15.06 -8.54
C LEU A 358 16.01 -15.26 -7.59
N ARG A 359 15.93 -16.25 -6.70
CA ARG A 359 16.97 -16.62 -5.73
C ARG A 359 17.63 -17.96 -6.07
N PHE A 360 17.69 -18.32 -7.36
CA PHE A 360 18.21 -19.63 -7.82
C PHE A 360 19.58 -19.98 -7.25
N LYS A 361 20.50 -19.01 -7.09
CA LYS A 361 21.83 -19.24 -6.49
C LYS A 361 21.75 -19.85 -5.09
N LYS A 362 20.86 -19.32 -4.24
CA LYS A 362 20.63 -19.85 -2.88
C LYS A 362 19.98 -21.22 -2.90
N VAL A 363 19.14 -21.47 -3.91
CA VAL A 363 18.53 -22.80 -4.10
C VAL A 363 19.60 -23.83 -4.48
N LEU A 364 20.58 -23.46 -5.30
CA LEU A 364 21.70 -24.32 -5.67
C LEU A 364 22.66 -24.57 -4.50
N GLU A 365 22.89 -23.58 -3.64
CA GLU A 365 23.74 -23.72 -2.44
C GLU A 365 23.15 -24.72 -1.43
N ALA A 366 21.82 -24.75 -1.26
CA ALA A 366 21.14 -25.62 -0.30
C ALA A 366 19.75 -26.06 -0.81
N PRO A 367 19.68 -27.07 -1.70
CA PRO A 367 18.44 -27.43 -2.40
C PRO A 367 17.37 -27.99 -1.48
N THR A 368 17.70 -28.92 -0.58
CA THR A 368 16.75 -29.56 0.35
C THR A 368 16.18 -28.56 1.35
N ALA A 369 17.03 -27.74 1.96
CA ALA A 369 16.60 -26.71 2.90
C ALA A 369 15.75 -25.62 2.22
N SER A 370 16.10 -25.24 0.98
CA SER A 370 15.31 -24.27 0.20
C SER A 370 13.95 -24.83 -0.18
N LEU A 371 13.88 -26.11 -0.60
CA LEU A 371 12.63 -26.76 -0.96
C LEU A 371 11.71 -26.94 0.26
N ASN A 372 12.25 -27.32 1.41
CA ASN A 372 11.48 -27.45 2.66
C ASN A 372 10.92 -26.10 3.12
N ARG A 373 11.70 -25.02 3.08
CA ARG A 373 11.21 -23.68 3.41
C ARG A 373 10.16 -23.19 2.42
N LEU A 374 10.33 -23.51 1.13
CA LEU A 374 9.37 -23.18 0.09
C LEU A 374 8.04 -23.92 0.30
N SER A 375 8.08 -25.23 0.51
CA SER A 375 6.88 -26.04 0.77
C SER A 375 6.18 -25.61 2.05
N GLU A 376 6.93 -25.34 3.12
CA GLU A 376 6.40 -24.79 4.37
C GLU A 376 5.69 -23.45 4.15
N SER A 377 6.30 -22.52 3.41
CA SER A 377 5.70 -21.21 3.14
C SER A 377 4.41 -21.33 2.31
N ILE A 378 4.42 -22.20 1.30
CA ILE A 378 3.23 -22.49 0.48
C ILE A 378 2.12 -23.07 1.34
N LEU A 379 2.41 -24.11 2.14
CA LEU A 379 1.41 -24.78 2.96
C LEU A 379 0.85 -23.88 4.05
N ARG A 380 1.69 -23.12 4.77
CA ARG A 380 1.25 -22.15 5.78
C ARG A 380 0.32 -21.10 5.18
N SER A 381 0.70 -20.51 4.05
CA SER A 381 -0.12 -19.50 3.35
C SER A 381 -1.44 -20.10 2.86
N THR A 382 -1.41 -21.34 2.35
CA THR A 382 -2.59 -22.06 1.88
C THR A 382 -3.55 -22.34 3.01
N ILE A 383 -3.08 -22.88 4.14
CA ILE A 383 -3.89 -23.13 5.33
C ILE A 383 -4.51 -21.82 5.85
N ALA A 384 -3.71 -20.76 5.93
CA ALA A 384 -4.17 -19.46 6.41
C ALA A 384 -5.29 -18.89 5.53
N VAL A 385 -5.11 -18.88 4.20
CA VAL A 385 -6.09 -18.29 3.27
C VAL A 385 -7.30 -19.18 3.06
N ALA A 386 -7.10 -20.49 2.81
CA ALA A 386 -8.18 -21.43 2.62
C ALA A 386 -9.04 -21.52 3.88
N GLY A 387 -8.40 -21.67 5.05
CA GLY A 387 -9.08 -21.68 6.33
C GLY A 387 -9.81 -20.38 6.64
N SER A 388 -9.21 -19.22 6.33
CA SER A 388 -9.86 -17.92 6.52
C SER A 388 -11.13 -17.78 5.68
N ILE A 389 -11.07 -18.10 4.39
CA ILE A 389 -12.24 -18.07 3.50
C ILE A 389 -13.28 -19.09 3.99
N GLY A 390 -12.87 -20.33 4.23
CA GLY A 390 -13.73 -21.41 4.68
C GLY A 390 -14.49 -21.10 5.95
N ALA A 391 -13.78 -20.66 6.98
CA ALA A 391 -14.36 -20.33 8.27
C ALA A 391 -15.20 -19.05 8.20
N SER A 392 -14.82 -18.06 7.39
CA SER A 392 -15.65 -16.85 7.18
C SER A 392 -17.05 -17.20 6.67
N TRP A 393 -17.16 -18.14 5.73
CA TRP A 393 -18.46 -18.60 5.23
C TRP A 393 -19.13 -19.64 6.12
N GLY A 394 -18.36 -20.62 6.61
CA GLY A 394 -18.87 -21.69 7.48
C GLY A 394 -19.43 -21.17 8.81
N THR A 395 -18.91 -20.05 9.31
CA THR A 395 -19.43 -19.40 10.51
C THR A 395 -20.84 -18.84 10.34
N ILE A 396 -21.28 -18.54 9.11
CA ILE A 396 -22.68 -18.14 8.84
C ILE A 396 -23.63 -19.27 9.25
N CYS A 397 -23.28 -20.52 8.93
CA CYS A 397 -24.03 -21.71 9.33
C CYS A 397 -23.83 -22.02 10.83
N LEU A 398 -22.59 -21.96 11.32
CA LEU A 398 -22.27 -22.19 12.74
C LEU A 398 -23.06 -21.27 13.67
N PHE A 399 -23.22 -20.00 13.32
CA PHE A 399 -23.99 -19.07 14.14
C PHE A 399 -25.49 -19.31 14.08
N GLN A 400 -26.02 -20.07 13.12
CA GLN A 400 -27.42 -20.52 13.17
C GLN A 400 -27.63 -21.67 14.16
N SER A 401 -26.59 -22.48 14.44
CA SER A 401 -26.68 -23.54 15.45
C SER A 401 -26.39 -23.03 16.86
N ILE A 402 -25.48 -22.06 17.00
CA ILE A 402 -25.07 -21.52 18.32
C ILE A 402 -26.00 -20.40 18.81
N PHE A 403 -26.39 -19.46 17.94
CA PHE A 403 -27.11 -18.26 18.35
C PHE A 403 -28.59 -18.27 17.96
N PRO A 404 -29.50 -17.83 18.84
CA PRO A 404 -30.91 -17.69 18.49
C PRO A 404 -31.08 -16.61 17.42
N ARG A 405 -32.05 -16.78 16.52
CA ARG A 405 -32.28 -15.96 15.31
C ARG A 405 -32.20 -14.44 15.50
N ALA A 406 -32.72 -13.92 16.60
CA ALA A 406 -32.74 -12.48 16.90
C ALA A 406 -31.42 -11.94 17.50
N PHE A 407 -30.50 -12.81 17.92
CA PHE A 407 -29.23 -12.39 18.52
C PHE A 407 -28.22 -11.98 17.45
N LEU A 408 -27.84 -10.70 17.48
CA LEU A 408 -26.80 -10.08 16.66
C LEU A 408 -26.91 -10.41 15.15
N PRO A 409 -28.10 -10.28 14.52
CA PRO A 409 -28.35 -10.90 13.24
C PRO A 409 -27.43 -10.37 12.12
N LYS A 410 -27.11 -9.07 12.14
CA LYS A 410 -26.16 -8.43 11.21
C LYS A 410 -24.70 -8.57 11.64
N PHE A 411 -24.44 -8.46 12.95
CA PHE A 411 -23.07 -8.45 13.48
C PHE A 411 -22.38 -9.83 13.42
N ARG A 412 -23.15 -10.91 13.22
CA ARG A 412 -22.62 -12.26 12.91
C ARG A 412 -21.59 -12.26 11.78
N PHE A 413 -21.75 -11.42 10.74
CA PHE A 413 -20.75 -11.35 9.66
C PHE A 413 -19.42 -10.77 10.12
N PHE A 414 -19.43 -9.81 11.05
CA PHE A 414 -18.18 -9.31 11.64
C PHE A 414 -17.49 -10.40 12.45
N LEU A 415 -18.24 -11.11 13.31
CA LEU A 415 -17.71 -12.23 14.10
C LEU A 415 -17.18 -13.35 13.21
N GLY A 416 -17.88 -13.66 12.11
CA GLY A 416 -17.50 -14.71 11.19
C GLY A 416 -16.19 -14.39 10.46
N GLY A 417 -16.06 -13.15 9.99
CA GLY A 417 -14.81 -12.68 9.39
C GLY A 417 -13.67 -12.65 10.41
N LEU A 418 -13.94 -12.27 11.65
CA LEU A 418 -12.94 -12.28 12.73
C LEU A 418 -12.43 -13.69 13.00
N LEU A 419 -13.34 -14.66 13.16
CA LEU A 419 -12.98 -16.07 13.33
C LEU A 419 -12.24 -16.64 12.11
N GLY A 420 -12.65 -16.26 10.89
CA GLY A 420 -11.91 -16.59 9.68
C GLY A 420 -10.49 -16.04 9.70
N GLY A 421 -10.32 -14.78 10.08
CA GLY A 421 -9.00 -14.17 10.14
C GLY A 421 -8.08 -14.72 11.25
N LEU A 422 -8.60 -15.48 12.23
CA LEU A 422 -7.74 -16.21 13.18
C LEU A 422 -6.85 -17.24 12.48
N PHE A 423 -7.23 -17.76 11.31
CA PHE A 423 -6.40 -18.69 10.53
C PHE A 423 -5.07 -18.07 10.09
N GLN A 424 -4.91 -16.75 10.13
CA GLN A 424 -3.61 -16.11 9.92
C GLN A 424 -2.57 -16.50 10.98
N LEU A 425 -2.98 -17.08 12.11
CA LEU A 425 -2.07 -17.69 13.10
C LEU A 425 -1.17 -18.78 12.50
N PHE A 426 -1.62 -19.48 11.45
CA PHE A 426 -0.84 -20.53 10.78
C PHE A 426 0.30 -19.95 9.92
N ASP A 427 0.14 -18.72 9.42
CA ASP A 427 1.14 -18.04 8.61
C ASP A 427 1.67 -16.78 9.31
N ARG A 428 2.66 -17.00 10.17
CA ARG A 428 3.46 -15.95 10.83
C ARG A 428 4.75 -15.63 10.07
N THR A 429 4.85 -16.03 8.81
CA THR A 429 6.04 -15.74 7.98
C THR A 429 6.05 -14.26 7.55
N GLU A 430 7.14 -13.79 6.96
CA GLU A 430 7.21 -12.43 6.37
C GLU A 430 6.10 -12.18 5.34
N ALA A 431 5.73 -13.21 4.58
CA ALA A 431 4.66 -13.10 3.60
C ALA A 431 3.27 -13.07 4.26
N GLY A 432 3.06 -13.84 5.33
CA GLY A 432 1.86 -13.74 6.16
C GLY A 432 1.71 -12.38 6.82
N HIS A 433 2.82 -11.78 7.27
CA HIS A 433 2.84 -10.39 7.73
C HIS A 433 2.43 -9.41 6.61
N ALA A 434 3.01 -9.55 5.41
CA ALA A 434 2.64 -8.73 4.26
C ALA A 434 1.16 -8.87 3.87
N ASN A 435 0.61 -10.08 3.95
CA ASN A 435 -0.82 -10.35 3.75
C ASN A 435 -1.68 -9.68 4.82
N SER A 436 -1.25 -9.75 6.08
CA SER A 436 -1.91 -9.09 7.22
C SER A 436 -2.00 -7.57 7.02
N LEU A 437 -0.90 -6.95 6.63
CA LEU A 437 -0.84 -5.52 6.32
C LEU A 437 -1.65 -5.15 5.07
N TYR A 438 -1.70 -6.04 4.07
CA TYR A 438 -2.54 -5.84 2.89
C TYR A 438 -4.02 -5.85 3.25
N ALA A 439 -4.50 -6.86 3.98
CA ALA A 439 -5.88 -6.93 4.43
C ALA A 439 -6.23 -5.74 5.33
N ALA A 440 -5.34 -5.33 6.24
CA ALA A 440 -5.53 -4.15 7.07
C ALA A 440 -5.72 -2.87 6.23
N ARG A 441 -4.89 -2.66 5.20
CA ARG A 441 -5.05 -1.52 4.27
C ARG A 441 -6.38 -1.55 3.52
N MET A 442 -6.77 -2.73 3.03
CA MET A 442 -8.06 -2.93 2.35
C MET A 442 -9.24 -2.67 3.29
N SER A 443 -9.11 -3.06 4.55
CA SER A 443 -10.11 -2.81 5.59
C SER A 443 -10.21 -1.32 5.94
N VAL A 444 -9.09 -0.61 6.07
CA VAL A 444 -9.10 0.85 6.32
C VAL A 444 -9.76 1.60 5.17
N ASP A 445 -9.43 1.28 3.92
CA ASP A 445 -10.08 1.87 2.74
C ASP A 445 -11.60 1.60 2.74
N SER A 446 -11.99 0.36 3.01
CA SER A 446 -13.40 -0.03 3.08
C SER A 446 -14.12 0.68 4.21
N LEU A 447 -13.57 0.66 5.42
CA LEU A 447 -14.15 1.28 6.61
C LEU A 447 -14.33 2.79 6.42
N TRP A 448 -13.34 3.47 5.82
CA TRP A 448 -13.44 4.89 5.49
C TRP A 448 -14.65 5.19 4.60
N LYS A 449 -14.85 4.40 3.53
CA LYS A 449 -15.98 4.54 2.61
C LYS A 449 -17.32 4.22 3.28
N VAL A 450 -17.37 3.14 4.07
CA VAL A 450 -18.55 2.72 4.84
C VAL A 450 -18.97 3.84 5.81
N GLY A 451 -18.04 4.43 6.56
CA GLY A 451 -18.35 5.49 7.50
C GLY A 451 -18.81 6.79 6.84
N ILE A 452 -18.37 7.10 5.61
CA ILE A 452 -18.94 8.20 4.82
C ILE A 452 -20.37 7.86 4.38
N LYS A 453 -20.58 6.65 3.85
CA LYS A 453 -21.88 6.18 3.35
C LYS A 453 -22.96 6.19 4.44
N HIS A 454 -22.63 5.66 5.62
CA HIS A 454 -23.52 5.62 6.79
C HIS A 454 -23.46 6.88 7.65
N ARG A 455 -22.73 7.93 7.21
CA ARG A 455 -22.61 9.22 7.90
C ARG A 455 -22.07 9.15 9.33
N TRP A 456 -21.21 8.17 9.63
CA TRP A 456 -20.47 8.10 10.89
C TRP A 456 -19.48 9.28 11.03
N TRP A 457 -18.94 9.73 9.90
CA TRP A 457 -18.13 10.94 9.81
C TRP A 457 -18.39 11.67 8.49
N LYS A 458 -18.19 12.99 8.49
CA LYS A 458 -18.27 13.81 7.29
C LYS A 458 -16.97 13.64 6.49
N GLY A 459 -17.07 13.34 5.20
CA GLY A 459 -15.92 13.30 4.31
C GLY A 459 -15.26 14.68 4.22
N ILE A 460 -14.01 14.80 4.68
CA ILE A 460 -13.22 16.03 4.53
C ILE A 460 -12.72 16.10 3.09
N ARG A 461 -12.97 17.22 2.40
CA ARG A 461 -12.45 17.43 1.05
C ARG A 461 -10.92 17.41 1.09
N GLY A 462 -10.31 16.44 0.42
CA GLY A 462 -8.85 16.27 0.45
C GLY A 462 -8.31 15.68 1.75
N GLY A 463 -9.13 14.99 2.56
CA GLY A 463 -8.67 14.34 3.79
C GLY A 463 -7.55 13.32 3.56
N ASP A 464 -7.53 12.68 2.40
CA ASP A 464 -6.44 11.79 1.97
C ASP A 464 -5.08 12.51 1.87
N VAL A 465 -5.07 13.75 1.37
CA VAL A 465 -3.86 14.57 1.33
C VAL A 465 -3.37 14.90 2.74
N TRP A 466 -4.27 15.19 3.68
CA TRP A 466 -3.90 15.45 5.08
C TRP A 466 -3.37 14.20 5.78
N VAL A 467 -3.96 13.03 5.52
CA VAL A 467 -3.42 11.74 6.00
C VAL A 467 -2.02 11.54 5.44
N PHE A 468 -1.79 11.82 4.15
CA PHE A 468 -0.47 11.73 3.55
C PHE A 468 0.54 12.69 4.20
N VAL A 469 0.16 13.95 4.43
CA VAL A 469 1.01 14.95 5.13
C VAL A 469 1.37 14.47 6.54
N ALA A 470 0.39 14.01 7.32
CA ALA A 470 0.62 13.48 8.66
C ALA A 470 1.53 12.25 8.64
N SER A 471 1.35 11.37 7.66
CA SER A 471 2.20 10.18 7.46
C SER A 471 3.64 10.58 7.15
N LEU A 472 3.82 11.52 6.23
CA LEU A 472 5.13 12.06 5.88
C LEU A 472 5.80 12.78 7.06
N ALA A 473 5.02 13.47 7.90
CA ALA A 473 5.51 14.09 9.13
C ALA A 473 6.07 13.04 10.10
N LEU A 474 5.32 11.96 10.34
CA LEU A 474 5.75 10.85 11.20
C LEU A 474 7.07 10.24 10.69
N VAL A 475 7.15 9.93 9.39
CA VAL A 475 8.39 9.35 8.81
C VAL A 475 9.57 10.32 8.93
N ASN A 476 9.38 11.62 8.69
CA ASN A 476 10.46 12.60 8.84
C ASN A 476 10.94 12.74 10.28
N VAL A 477 10.03 12.71 11.25
CA VAL A 477 10.38 12.77 12.69
C VAL A 477 11.18 11.53 13.10
N VAL A 478 10.75 10.34 12.68
CA VAL A 478 11.50 9.09 12.95
C VAL A 478 12.89 9.14 12.29
N TYR A 479 13.01 9.67 11.07
CA TYR A 479 14.30 9.84 10.42
C TYR A 479 15.26 10.75 11.22
N ASP A 480 14.76 11.89 11.73
CA ASP A 480 15.61 12.87 12.43
C ASP A 480 15.98 12.46 13.85
N LEU A 481 15.09 11.78 14.55
CA LEU A 481 15.34 11.30 15.91
C LEU A 481 16.07 9.95 15.91
N GLY A 482 15.83 9.12 14.90
CA GLY A 482 16.22 7.71 14.87
C GLY A 482 17.45 7.39 14.01
N LYS A 483 18.32 8.33 13.64
CA LYS A 483 19.47 8.08 12.75
C LYS A 483 20.37 6.88 13.15
N SER A 484 20.46 6.57 14.44
CA SER A 484 21.21 5.44 15.00
C SER A 484 20.38 4.18 15.26
N THR A 485 19.05 4.27 15.15
CA THR A 485 18.13 3.16 15.44
C THR A 485 17.93 2.27 14.20
N PRO A 486 17.59 0.97 14.38
CA PRO A 486 17.26 0.09 13.25
C PRO A 486 16.10 0.65 12.41
N ALA A 487 15.11 1.29 13.05
CA ALA A 487 14.03 2.00 12.36
C ALA A 487 14.56 3.08 11.41
N GLY A 488 15.61 3.81 11.82
CA GLY A 488 16.30 4.83 11.02
C GLY A 488 17.05 4.31 9.78
N GLN A 489 17.35 3.01 9.75
CA GLN A 489 18.07 2.34 8.65
C GLN A 489 17.13 1.62 7.67
N ASP A 490 15.81 1.73 7.86
CA ASP A 490 14.83 1.13 6.96
C ASP A 490 15.01 1.63 5.52
N ARG A 491 14.85 0.74 4.54
CA ARG A 491 14.92 1.08 3.11
C ARG A 491 13.94 2.17 2.74
N ALA A 492 12.78 2.23 3.39
CA ALA A 492 11.80 3.30 3.16
C ALA A 492 12.34 4.69 3.48
N LEU A 493 13.27 4.80 4.44
CA LEU A 493 13.89 6.08 4.81
C LEU A 493 14.94 6.56 3.80
N SER A 494 15.42 5.68 2.92
CA SER A 494 16.22 6.11 1.77
C SER A 494 15.44 7.08 0.87
N LEU A 495 14.11 6.95 0.78
CA LEU A 495 13.27 7.89 0.05
C LEU A 495 13.31 9.28 0.69
N ILE A 496 13.36 9.38 2.02
CA ILE A 496 13.49 10.67 2.72
C ILE A 496 14.82 11.35 2.38
N ARG A 497 15.92 10.60 2.23
CA ARG A 497 17.21 11.15 1.77
C ARG A 497 17.11 11.77 0.38
N VAL A 498 16.37 11.10 -0.52
CA VAL A 498 16.06 11.64 -1.85
C VAL A 498 15.18 12.88 -1.74
N LEU A 499 14.12 12.86 -0.91
CA LEU A 499 13.22 14.00 -0.71
C LEU A 499 13.93 15.25 -0.18
N ARG A 500 14.91 15.07 0.71
CA ARG A 500 15.72 16.16 1.27
C ARG A 500 16.78 16.70 0.30
N GLY A 501 17.03 16.00 -0.79
CA GLY A 501 18.14 16.28 -1.71
C GLY A 501 19.51 16.00 -1.09
N GLU A 502 19.61 15.05 -0.15
CA GLU A 502 20.90 14.52 0.32
C GLU A 502 21.55 13.62 -0.73
N VAL A 503 20.74 13.03 -1.61
CA VAL A 503 21.17 12.26 -2.78
C VAL A 503 20.81 13.04 -4.03
N GLU A 504 21.81 13.58 -4.74
CA GLU A 504 21.56 14.15 -6.06
C GLU A 504 21.18 13.05 -7.05
N LEU A 505 20.04 13.22 -7.72
CA LEU A 505 19.59 12.34 -8.79
C LEU A 505 20.40 12.63 -10.06
N GLY A 506 21.54 11.97 -10.24
CA GLY A 506 22.45 12.14 -11.37
C GLY A 506 23.72 11.29 -11.26
N LEU A 507 24.70 11.55 -12.13
CA LEU A 507 26.02 10.94 -12.02
C LEU A 507 26.70 11.40 -10.72
N ARG A 508 26.87 10.49 -9.76
CA ARG A 508 27.49 10.79 -8.46
C ARG A 508 28.91 11.32 -8.64
N GLU A 509 29.31 12.17 -7.72
CA GLU A 509 30.73 12.30 -7.42
C GLU A 509 31.28 10.95 -6.97
N LYS A 510 32.23 10.41 -7.73
CA LYS A 510 33.08 9.30 -7.29
C LYS A 510 33.66 9.80 -5.98
N PRO A 511 33.44 9.11 -4.84
CA PRO A 511 34.11 9.50 -3.62
C PRO A 511 35.58 9.59 -3.99
N GLU A 512 36.23 10.71 -3.64
CA GLU A 512 37.67 10.80 -3.70
C GLU A 512 38.17 9.59 -2.92
N THR A 513 38.59 8.55 -3.65
CA THR A 513 39.38 7.49 -3.07
C THR A 513 40.59 8.24 -2.54
N SER A 514 40.68 8.32 -1.22
CA SER A 514 41.86 8.74 -0.49
C SER A 514 42.98 7.76 -0.83
N THR A 515 43.53 7.89 -2.02
CA THR A 515 44.71 7.18 -2.52
C THR A 515 45.67 8.24 -3.01
N GLU A 516 46.25 8.99 -2.06
CA GLU A 516 47.53 9.70 -2.19
C GLU A 516 47.88 10.42 -0.88
N ALA A 517 47.80 9.70 0.24
CA ALA A 517 48.37 10.15 1.50
C ALA A 517 49.14 9.01 2.18
N THR A 518 49.92 8.26 1.40
CA THR A 518 51.00 7.38 1.88
C THR A 518 51.89 7.00 0.69
N MET A 519 52.51 7.99 0.06
CA MET A 519 53.78 7.81 -0.67
C MET A 519 54.54 9.12 -0.59
N THR A 520 55.12 9.36 0.59
CA THR A 520 56.26 10.25 0.85
C THR A 520 56.70 10.00 2.29
N GLU A 521 57.05 8.74 2.60
CA GLU A 521 58.14 8.52 3.57
C GLU A 521 59.44 8.89 2.86
N GLU A 522 59.65 10.19 2.69
CA GLU A 522 60.92 10.73 2.25
C GLU A 522 61.82 10.84 3.47
N LYS A 523 62.76 9.90 3.54
CA LYS A 523 64.04 9.94 4.26
C LYS A 523 64.35 11.31 4.90
N VAL A 524 64.11 11.42 6.20
CA VAL A 524 64.78 12.39 7.07
C VAL A 524 65.66 11.61 8.03
N THR A 525 66.91 11.43 7.66
CA THR A 525 68.03 11.38 8.61
C THR A 525 69.24 11.94 7.89
N LYS A 526 69.37 13.27 7.97
CA LYS A 526 70.65 13.94 8.10
C LYS A 526 70.90 14.19 9.59
N PRO A 527 72.16 14.34 9.98
CA PRO A 527 72.56 15.68 10.40
C PRO A 527 73.37 16.40 9.32
#